data_AF-B7PI26-F1
#
_entry.id   AF-B7PI26-F1
#
_cell.length_a   1.000
_cell.length_b   1.000
_cell.length_c   1.000
_cell.angle_alpha   90.00
_cell.angle_beta   90.00
_cell.angle_gamma   90.00
#
_symmetry.space_group_name_H-M   'P 1'
#
loop_
_entity.id
_entity.type
_entity.pdbx_description
1 polymer ?
#
loop_
_entity_poly.entity_id
_entity_poly.type
_entity_poly.pdbx_seq_one_letter_code
_entity_poly.pdbx_strand_id
1 'polypeptide(L)'
;MNGRRELVLGIDLGTTTVKACLVTGSKEPLVSLARQTQATQPSDVGSSGSEQAAHKICTAVQFCVSQLPKEQLARVTRVAVSGQMHGVVLWKQDGGWRRNPFGRFDVDAVSALYTWQDGRCSEQFLAELPKPDSHLRLSSGHGCATLVWLVRHRPELMQRFDRAGTIQDMLVAMLCQLEKPVTSTQLAASWGYFDTVSGTWNSDQ
;
A
#
# COMPACT_ATOMS: atom_id res chain seq x y z
N MET A 1 -22.26 -2.97 -34.95
CA MET A 1 -22.13 -3.07 -33.49
C MET A 1 -21.28 -1.90 -33.02
N ASN A 2 -21.87 -0.89 -32.37
CA ASN A 2 -21.12 0.30 -31.92
C ASN A 2 -20.10 -0.11 -30.85
N GLY A 3 -18.81 -0.02 -31.17
CA GLY A 3 -17.70 -0.32 -30.27
C GLY A 3 -17.75 0.60 -29.04
N ARG A 4 -18.25 0.08 -27.92
CA ARG A 4 -18.23 0.79 -26.64
C ARG A 4 -16.77 0.96 -26.23
N ARG A 5 -16.33 2.20 -26.00
CA ARG A 5 -14.94 2.49 -25.59
C ARG A 5 -14.58 1.74 -24.31
N GLU A 6 -13.39 1.14 -24.27
CA GLU A 6 -12.83 0.54 -23.06
C GLU A 6 -12.59 1.60 -21.97
N LEU A 7 -12.67 1.16 -20.71
CA LEU A 7 -12.43 2.01 -19.54
C LEU A 7 -11.25 1.50 -18.71
N VAL A 8 -10.57 2.43 -18.06
CA VAL A 8 -9.61 2.13 -16.99
C VAL A 8 -10.19 2.62 -15.66
N LEU A 9 -10.13 1.76 -14.65
CA LEU A 9 -10.44 2.13 -13.27
C LEU A 9 -9.16 2.64 -12.59
N GLY A 10 -9.13 3.91 -12.23
CA GLY A 10 -8.08 4.47 -11.38
C GLY A 10 -8.49 4.38 -9.92
N ILE A 11 -7.59 3.93 -9.05
CA ILE A 11 -7.75 3.90 -7.58
C ILE A 11 -6.56 4.62 -6.96
N ASP A 12 -6.81 5.64 -6.14
CA ASP A 12 -5.78 6.40 -5.43
C ASP A 12 -5.95 6.22 -3.92
N LEU A 13 -4.99 5.56 -3.28
CA LEU A 13 -4.94 5.30 -1.84
C LEU A 13 -4.16 6.41 -1.13
N GLY A 14 -4.73 7.61 -1.12
CA GLY A 14 -4.15 8.74 -0.37
C GLY A 14 -4.19 8.51 1.14
N THR A 15 -3.42 9.31 1.88
CA THR A 15 -3.28 9.13 3.34
C THR A 15 -4.61 9.24 4.07
N THR A 16 -5.44 10.24 3.77
CA THR A 16 -6.72 10.44 4.49
C THR A 16 -7.93 10.00 3.69
N THR A 17 -7.79 9.87 2.37
CA THR A 17 -8.90 9.72 1.44
C THR A 17 -8.52 8.76 0.32
N VAL A 18 -9.40 7.80 0.06
CA VAL A 18 -9.36 6.99 -1.15
C VAL A 18 -10.19 7.66 -2.23
N LYS A 19 -9.69 7.66 -3.46
CA LYS A 19 -10.44 8.09 -4.64
C LYS A 19 -10.52 6.94 -5.65
N ALA A 20 -11.64 6.85 -6.37
CA ALA A 20 -11.77 5.95 -7.51
C ALA A 20 -12.39 6.70 -8.70
N CYS A 21 -11.90 6.46 -9.90
CA CYS A 21 -12.42 7.10 -11.11
C CYS A 21 -12.45 6.15 -12.31
N LEU A 22 -13.34 6.43 -13.26
CA LEU A 22 -13.35 5.76 -14.57
C LEU A 22 -12.89 6.74 -15.64
N VAL A 23 -11.87 6.35 -16.39
CA VAL A 23 -11.30 7.15 -17.49
C VAL A 23 -11.46 6.40 -18.81
N THR A 24 -11.70 7.14 -19.89
CA THR A 24 -11.51 6.66 -21.28
C THR A 24 -10.20 7.23 -21.82
N GLY A 25 -9.79 6.98 -23.06
CA GLY A 25 -8.60 7.61 -23.67
C GLY A 25 -8.50 9.16 -23.66
N SER A 26 -9.45 9.86 -23.03
CA SER A 26 -9.35 11.26 -22.60
C SER A 26 -8.60 11.41 -21.26
N LYS A 27 -7.97 12.56 -21.02
CA LYS A 27 -7.30 12.84 -19.73
C LYS A 27 -8.27 13.10 -18.56
N GLU A 28 -9.54 13.39 -18.84
CA GLU A 28 -10.56 13.68 -17.82
C GLU A 28 -11.36 12.43 -17.41
N PRO A 29 -11.72 12.28 -16.11
CA PRO A 29 -12.56 11.19 -15.62
C PRO A 29 -14.02 11.36 -16.05
N LEU A 30 -14.65 10.25 -16.46
CA LEU A 30 -16.10 10.20 -16.70
C LEU A 30 -16.90 10.28 -15.40
N VAL A 31 -16.36 9.68 -14.35
CA VAL A 31 -16.91 9.68 -13.00
C VAL A 31 -15.76 9.55 -12.02
N SER A 32 -15.86 10.25 -10.89
CA SER A 32 -14.92 10.16 -9.78
C SER A 32 -15.66 10.15 -8.45
N LEU A 33 -15.15 9.37 -7.51
CA LEU A 33 -15.66 9.26 -6.15
C LEU A 33 -14.51 9.38 -5.17
N ALA A 34 -14.81 9.89 -3.98
CA ALA A 34 -13.86 10.01 -2.89
C ALA A 34 -14.51 9.55 -1.58
N ARG A 35 -13.73 8.90 -0.72
CA ARG A 35 -14.16 8.49 0.62
C ARG A 35 -13.00 8.62 1.60
N GLN A 36 -13.23 9.35 2.68
CA GLN A 36 -12.30 9.40 3.80
C GLN A 36 -12.12 7.99 4.40
N THR A 37 -10.88 7.63 4.71
CA THR A 37 -10.55 6.29 5.22
C THR A 37 -10.86 6.15 6.70
N GLN A 38 -10.74 7.26 7.47
CA GLN A 38 -10.77 7.25 8.93
C GLN A 38 -9.83 6.18 9.52
N ALA A 39 -8.71 5.94 8.84
CA ALA A 39 -7.82 4.83 9.11
C ALA A 39 -6.82 5.11 10.24
N THR A 40 -6.58 6.37 10.61
CA THR A 40 -5.66 6.71 11.70
C THR A 40 -5.99 5.91 12.97
N GLN A 41 -4.97 5.31 13.57
CA GLN A 41 -5.08 4.56 14.81
C GLN A 41 -3.90 4.88 15.74
N PRO A 42 -4.06 4.66 17.06
CA PRO A 42 -2.95 4.81 18.00
C PRO A 42 -1.78 3.90 17.65
N SER A 43 -0.56 4.38 17.88
CA SER A 43 0.66 3.59 17.78
C SER A 43 1.13 3.16 19.15
N ASP A 44 1.75 1.98 19.22
CA ASP A 44 2.35 1.44 20.43
C ASP A 44 3.62 2.19 20.87
N VAL A 45 4.25 2.95 19.97
CA VAL A 45 5.35 3.88 20.28
C VAL A 45 4.87 5.32 20.56
N GLY A 46 3.57 5.50 20.83
CA GLY A 46 3.01 6.80 21.19
C GLY A 46 3.09 7.82 20.06
N SER A 47 3.42 9.07 20.39
CA SER A 47 3.45 10.19 19.44
C SER A 47 4.53 10.10 18.37
N SER A 48 5.52 9.22 18.54
CA SER A 48 6.54 8.95 17.53
C SER A 48 6.01 8.07 16.39
N GLY A 49 4.92 7.33 16.60
CA GLY A 49 4.36 6.45 15.58
C GLY A 49 3.29 7.16 14.74
N SER A 50 3.11 6.68 13.51
CA SER A 50 2.04 7.15 12.63
C SER A 50 1.46 5.98 11.85
N GLU A 51 0.33 5.47 12.33
CA GLU A 51 -0.24 4.20 11.91
C GLU A 51 -1.66 4.34 11.38
N GLN A 52 -1.98 3.48 10.41
CA GLN A 52 -3.30 3.38 9.81
C GLN A 52 -3.82 1.94 9.79
N ALA A 53 -5.09 1.77 10.12
CA ALA A 53 -5.81 0.52 9.98
C ALA A 53 -5.99 0.17 8.49
N ALA A 54 -5.19 -0.77 7.97
CA ALA A 54 -5.22 -1.16 6.56
C ALA A 54 -6.62 -1.62 6.10
N HIS A 55 -7.35 -2.34 6.95
CA HIS A 55 -8.73 -2.79 6.66
C HIS A 55 -9.70 -1.63 6.40
N LYS A 56 -9.54 -0.48 7.07
CA LYS A 56 -10.37 0.72 6.84
C LYS A 56 -10.08 1.35 5.48
N ILE A 57 -8.82 1.36 5.05
CA ILE A 57 -8.43 1.82 3.71
C ILE A 57 -9.07 0.93 2.65
N CYS A 58 -8.97 -0.40 2.80
CA CYS A 58 -9.62 -1.36 1.90
C CYS A 58 -11.15 -1.21 1.91
N THR A 59 -11.76 -0.91 3.06
CA THR A 59 -13.19 -0.63 3.16
C THR A 59 -13.58 0.62 2.36
N ALA A 60 -12.78 1.69 2.42
CA ALA A 60 -13.00 2.91 1.63
C ALA A 60 -12.85 2.65 0.12
N VAL A 61 -11.88 1.83 -0.31
CA VAL A 61 -11.75 1.37 -1.72
C VAL A 61 -13.01 0.63 -2.17
N GLN A 62 -13.44 -0.36 -1.40
CA GLN A 62 -14.63 -1.16 -1.72
C GLN A 62 -15.91 -0.32 -1.71
N PHE A 63 -15.98 0.71 -0.86
CA PHE A 63 -17.06 1.68 -0.89
C PHE A 63 -17.06 2.43 -2.23
N CYS A 64 -15.96 3.11 -2.56
CA CYS A 64 -15.84 3.92 -3.78
C CYS A 64 -16.16 3.10 -5.04
N VAL A 65 -15.57 1.91 -5.19
CA VAL A 65 -15.81 1.06 -6.35
C VAL A 65 -17.26 0.59 -6.42
N SER A 66 -17.89 0.25 -5.29
CA SER A 66 -19.29 -0.20 -5.27
C SER A 66 -20.32 0.88 -5.65
N GLN A 67 -19.93 2.14 -5.61
CA GLN A 67 -20.77 3.28 -5.99
C GLN A 67 -20.59 3.70 -7.45
N LEU A 68 -19.62 3.12 -8.18
CA LEU A 68 -19.44 3.40 -9.61
C LEU A 68 -20.56 2.74 -10.45
N PRO A 69 -20.96 3.33 -11.58
CA PRO A 69 -22.03 2.78 -12.42
C PRO A 69 -21.68 1.40 -12.96
N LYS A 70 -22.52 0.39 -12.66
CA LYS A 70 -22.28 -1.02 -13.05
C LYS A 70 -22.08 -1.22 -14.54
N GLU A 71 -22.84 -0.51 -15.37
CA GLU A 71 -22.72 -0.57 -16.84
C GLU A 71 -21.37 -0.06 -17.35
N GLN A 72 -20.76 0.88 -16.62
CA GLN A 72 -19.41 1.37 -16.95
C GLN A 72 -18.35 0.41 -16.39
N LEU A 73 -18.53 -0.11 -15.17
CA LEU A 73 -17.64 -1.12 -14.60
C LEU A 73 -17.52 -2.36 -15.50
N ALA A 74 -18.60 -2.79 -16.15
CA ALA A 74 -18.58 -3.90 -17.10
C ALA A 74 -17.68 -3.67 -18.35
N ARG A 75 -17.22 -2.43 -18.57
CA ARG A 75 -16.32 -2.03 -19.67
C ARG A 75 -14.88 -1.79 -19.21
N VAL A 76 -14.60 -1.96 -17.92
CA VAL A 76 -13.25 -1.79 -17.37
C VAL A 76 -12.37 -2.94 -17.84
N THR A 77 -11.32 -2.62 -18.60
CA THR A 77 -10.34 -3.61 -19.07
C THR A 77 -9.05 -3.58 -18.26
N ARG A 78 -8.81 -2.50 -17.51
CA ARG A 78 -7.58 -2.29 -16.71
C ARG A 78 -7.90 -1.58 -15.39
N VAL A 79 -7.12 -1.91 -14.36
CA VAL A 79 -7.13 -1.19 -13.07
C VAL A 79 -5.74 -0.59 -12.87
N ALA A 80 -5.70 0.71 -12.59
CA ALA A 80 -4.48 1.44 -12.24
C ALA A 80 -4.55 1.86 -10.76
N VAL A 81 -3.46 1.66 -10.04
CA VAL A 81 -3.38 1.94 -8.60
C VAL A 81 -2.30 2.97 -8.33
N SER A 82 -2.63 3.99 -7.55
CA SER A 82 -1.77 5.06 -7.03
C SER A 82 -1.99 5.17 -5.53
N GLY A 83 -1.13 5.88 -4.80
CA GLY A 83 -1.37 6.19 -3.40
C GLY A 83 -0.17 6.77 -2.70
N GLN A 84 -0.27 6.84 -1.37
CA GLN A 84 0.82 7.30 -0.50
C GLN A 84 2.07 6.40 -0.62
N MET A 85 3.25 7.01 -0.52
CA MET A 85 4.54 6.33 -0.66
C MET A 85 5.19 6.05 0.71
N HIS A 86 6.36 5.42 0.71
CA HIS A 86 7.25 5.13 1.85
C HIS A 86 6.76 4.11 2.87
N GLY A 87 5.47 4.15 3.22
CA GLY A 87 4.90 3.31 4.26
C GLY A 87 4.92 1.81 3.92
N VAL A 88 4.83 0.99 4.97
CA VAL A 88 4.84 -0.47 4.88
C VAL A 88 3.68 -1.09 5.65
N VAL A 89 3.06 -2.09 5.04
CA VAL A 89 2.10 -3.00 5.66
C VAL A 89 2.62 -4.42 5.51
N LEU A 90 2.38 -5.23 6.54
CA LEU A 90 2.74 -6.64 6.62
C LEU A 90 1.49 -7.49 6.56
N TRP A 91 1.58 -8.66 5.95
CA TRP A 91 0.48 -9.62 5.97
C TRP A 91 1.00 -11.06 5.90
N LYS A 92 0.10 -12.00 6.21
CA LYS A 92 0.34 -13.42 6.06
C LYS A 92 -0.30 -13.90 4.76
N GLN A 93 0.47 -14.65 3.96
CA GLN A 93 -0.08 -15.39 2.82
C GLN A 93 -1.27 -16.25 3.26
N ASP A 94 -2.35 -16.24 2.47
CA ASP A 94 -3.60 -16.98 2.71
C ASP A 94 -4.35 -16.65 4.03
N GLY A 95 -3.89 -15.65 4.79
CA GLY A 95 -4.53 -15.15 6.02
C GLY A 95 -4.88 -13.66 6.01
N GLY A 96 -4.23 -12.87 5.14
CA GLY A 96 -4.42 -11.42 5.10
C GLY A 96 -5.84 -10.97 4.74
N TRP A 97 -6.55 -11.76 3.93
CA TRP A 97 -7.90 -11.44 3.48
C TRP A 97 -8.70 -12.68 3.06
N ARG A 98 -10.02 -12.54 3.03
CA ARG A 98 -10.96 -13.51 2.44
C ARG A 98 -12.05 -12.80 1.66
N ARG A 99 -12.61 -13.46 0.64
CA ARG A 99 -13.85 -12.99 0.01
C ARG A 99 -15.05 -13.46 0.82
N ASN A 100 -15.93 -12.52 1.17
CA ASN A 100 -17.20 -12.83 1.83
C ASN A 100 -18.30 -13.16 0.79
N PRO A 101 -19.47 -13.69 1.23
CA PRO A 101 -20.55 -14.09 0.33
C PRO A 101 -21.11 -12.97 -0.56
N PHE A 102 -20.85 -11.70 -0.21
CA PHE A 102 -21.27 -10.53 -0.99
C PHE A 102 -20.22 -10.11 -2.04
N GLY A 103 -19.17 -10.91 -2.23
CA GLY A 103 -18.09 -10.63 -3.18
C GLY A 103 -17.12 -9.53 -2.72
N ARG A 104 -17.22 -9.10 -1.45
CA ARG A 104 -16.32 -8.13 -0.82
C ARG A 104 -15.14 -8.83 -0.16
N PHE A 105 -14.04 -8.11 0.05
CA PHE A 105 -12.90 -8.57 0.82
C PHE A 105 -13.05 -8.18 2.29
N ASP A 106 -12.94 -9.16 3.18
CA ASP A 106 -12.67 -8.94 4.60
C ASP A 106 -11.15 -9.00 4.77
N VAL A 107 -10.55 -7.95 5.35
CA VAL A 107 -9.10 -7.85 5.61
C VAL A 107 -8.88 -8.03 7.10
N ASP A 108 -8.05 -9.00 7.48
CA ASP A 108 -7.92 -9.42 8.88
C ASP A 108 -6.46 -9.53 9.33
N ALA A 109 -5.73 -10.60 8.96
CA ALA A 109 -4.37 -10.85 9.42
C ALA A 109 -3.31 -9.99 8.69
N VAL A 110 -3.43 -8.68 8.87
CA VAL A 110 -2.53 -7.64 8.37
C VAL A 110 -2.07 -6.77 9.54
N SER A 111 -0.87 -6.21 9.44
CA SER A 111 -0.41 -5.21 10.40
C SER A 111 -1.14 -3.87 10.21
N ALA A 112 -0.85 -2.92 11.09
CA ALA A 112 -1.00 -1.52 10.73
C ALA A 112 -0.23 -1.21 9.44
N LEU A 113 -0.69 -0.20 8.70
CA LEU A 113 0.16 0.51 7.76
C LEU A 113 0.96 1.53 8.56
N TYR A 114 2.26 1.32 8.62
CA TYR A 114 3.23 2.28 9.15
C TYR A 114 3.47 3.33 8.07
N THR A 115 3.04 4.56 8.31
CA THR A 115 2.99 5.58 7.24
C THR A 115 4.32 6.28 7.04
N TRP A 116 4.41 7.10 5.99
CA TRP A 116 5.56 7.97 5.72
C TRP A 116 5.88 8.97 6.85
N GLN A 117 4.91 9.26 7.73
CA GLN A 117 5.09 10.15 8.88
C GLN A 117 5.57 9.41 10.13
N ASP A 118 5.77 8.09 10.05
CA ASP A 118 6.16 7.29 11.20
C ASP A 118 7.62 7.61 11.60
N GLY A 119 7.77 8.16 12.80
CA GLY A 119 9.01 8.63 13.39
C GLY A 119 9.63 7.66 14.40
N ARG A 120 9.25 6.36 14.38
CA ARG A 120 9.75 5.38 15.36
C ARG A 120 11.27 5.18 15.33
N CYS A 121 11.91 5.44 14.19
CA CYS A 121 13.36 5.33 14.04
C CYS A 121 14.01 6.66 14.43
N SER A 122 14.72 6.67 15.56
CA SER A 122 15.54 7.83 15.95
C SER A 122 16.70 8.06 14.98
N GLU A 123 17.28 9.26 15.00
CA GLU A 123 18.49 9.55 14.21
C GLU A 123 19.64 8.60 14.54
N GLN A 124 19.82 8.26 15.82
CA GLN A 124 20.81 7.28 16.26
C GLN A 124 20.54 5.90 15.64
N PHE A 125 19.30 5.43 15.68
CA PHE A 125 18.92 4.15 15.08
C PHE A 125 19.21 4.13 13.57
N LEU A 126 18.86 5.21 12.85
CA LEU A 126 19.13 5.31 11.41
C LEU A 126 20.62 5.34 11.10
N ALA A 127 21.45 5.98 11.95
CA ALA A 127 22.90 6.03 11.80
C ALA A 127 23.60 4.67 12.01
N GLU A 128 22.96 3.74 12.73
CA GLU A 128 23.46 2.38 12.92
C GLU A 128 23.17 1.46 11.72
N LEU A 129 22.30 1.86 10.80
CA LEU A 129 21.95 1.05 9.64
C LEU A 129 23.02 1.15 8.55
N PRO A 130 23.23 0.09 7.74
CA PRO A 130 24.14 0.16 6.60
C PRO A 130 23.78 1.33 5.70
N LYS A 131 24.77 2.05 5.20
CA LYS A 131 24.54 3.15 4.28
C LYS A 131 23.87 2.59 3.01
N PRO A 132 22.66 3.04 2.63
CA PRO A 132 22.01 2.54 1.43
C PRO A 132 22.77 2.96 0.19
N ASP A 133 22.82 2.08 -0.80
CA ASP A 133 23.17 2.43 -2.17
C ASP A 133 21.88 2.85 -2.88
N SER A 134 21.44 4.08 -2.56
CA SER A 134 20.25 4.69 -3.10
C SER A 134 20.47 6.19 -3.27
N HIS A 135 19.80 6.76 -4.25
CA HIS A 135 19.80 8.21 -4.48
C HIS A 135 19.04 8.99 -3.39
N LEU A 136 18.33 8.29 -2.50
CA LEU A 136 17.57 8.87 -1.40
C LEU A 136 18.29 8.70 -0.07
N ARG A 137 18.29 9.75 0.75
CA ARG A 137 18.68 9.63 2.16
C ARG A 137 17.65 8.79 2.91
N LEU A 138 18.11 7.85 3.72
CA LEU A 138 17.25 7.05 4.58
C LEU A 138 16.50 7.93 5.60
N SER A 139 15.21 7.65 5.79
CA SER A 139 14.33 8.33 6.74
C SER A 139 13.54 7.32 7.55
N SER A 140 13.05 7.70 8.72
CA SER A 140 12.25 6.83 9.60
C SER A 140 11.01 6.26 8.92
N GLY A 141 10.31 7.09 8.14
CA GLY A 141 9.09 6.70 7.44
C GLY A 141 9.30 5.76 6.25
N HIS A 142 10.56 5.41 5.91
CA HIS A 142 10.85 4.44 4.86
C HIS A 142 10.57 3.02 5.33
N GLY A 143 9.95 2.22 4.45
CA GLY A 143 9.57 0.84 4.74
C GLY A 143 10.71 -0.02 5.29
N CYS A 144 11.91 0.02 4.70
CA CYS A 144 13.04 -0.76 5.19
C CYS A 144 13.49 -0.34 6.60
N ALA A 145 13.53 0.95 6.92
CA ALA A 145 13.88 1.42 8.26
C ALA A 145 12.87 0.91 9.29
N THR A 146 11.57 1.02 8.98
CA THR A 146 10.49 0.48 9.81
C THR A 146 10.59 -1.04 9.98
N LEU A 147 10.85 -1.80 8.90
CA LEU A 147 11.01 -3.25 8.95
C LEU A 147 12.16 -3.67 9.88
N VAL A 148 13.33 -3.05 9.74
CA VAL A 148 14.48 -3.35 10.61
C VAL A 148 14.16 -2.99 12.06
N TRP A 149 13.47 -1.87 12.30
CA TRP A 149 13.05 -1.48 13.64
C TRP A 149 12.11 -2.51 14.25
N LEU A 150 11.10 -3.00 13.50
CA LEU A 150 10.15 -4.01 13.95
C LEU A 150 10.83 -5.35 14.24
N VAL A 151 11.80 -5.77 13.42
CA VAL A 151 12.57 -6.99 13.69
C VAL A 151 13.33 -6.89 15.02
N ARG A 152 13.96 -5.74 15.31
CA ARG A 152 14.73 -5.55 16.56
C ARG A 152 13.85 -5.36 17.80
N HIS A 153 12.72 -4.67 17.68
CA HIS A 153 11.93 -4.23 18.85
C HIS A 153 10.59 -4.94 19.01
N ARG A 154 10.08 -5.62 17.97
CA ARG A 154 8.79 -6.33 17.93
C ARG A 154 8.91 -7.69 17.19
N PRO A 155 9.88 -8.55 17.54
CA PRO A 155 10.10 -9.81 16.81
C PRO A 155 8.87 -10.73 16.83
N GLU A 156 8.11 -10.76 17.92
CA GLU A 156 6.87 -11.55 18.03
C GLU A 156 5.79 -11.11 17.04
N LEU A 157 5.69 -9.80 16.77
CA LEU A 157 4.78 -9.27 15.76
C LEU A 157 5.22 -9.71 14.36
N MET A 158 6.53 -9.62 14.08
CA MET A 158 7.09 -10.00 12.77
C MET A 158 6.86 -11.48 12.44
N GLN A 159 6.88 -12.38 13.43
CA GLN A 159 6.62 -13.81 13.23
C GLN A 159 5.22 -14.11 12.66
N ARG A 160 4.26 -13.18 12.78
CA ARG A 160 2.89 -13.36 12.29
C ARG A 160 2.77 -13.16 10.78
N PHE A 161 3.76 -12.58 10.13
CA PHE A 161 3.68 -12.14 8.75
C PHE A 161 4.84 -12.70 7.92
N ASP A 162 4.60 -12.91 6.62
CA ASP A 162 5.61 -13.42 5.69
C ASP A 162 5.66 -12.64 4.38
N ARG A 163 4.93 -11.53 4.29
CA ARG A 163 4.92 -10.58 3.19
C ARG A 163 4.96 -9.16 3.72
N ALA A 164 5.57 -8.28 2.95
CA ALA A 164 5.61 -6.84 3.17
C ALA A 164 5.42 -6.12 1.85
N GLY A 165 4.82 -4.93 1.89
CA GLY A 165 4.64 -4.06 0.74
C GLY A 165 4.01 -2.74 1.15
N THR A 166 3.82 -1.84 0.20
CA THR A 166 2.99 -0.66 0.41
C THR A 166 1.51 -1.06 0.48
N ILE A 167 0.63 -0.13 0.85
CA ILE A 167 -0.81 -0.40 0.82
C ILE A 167 -1.32 -0.67 -0.61
N GLN A 168 -0.67 -0.09 -1.61
CA GLN A 168 -0.92 -0.35 -3.03
C GLN A 168 -0.52 -1.79 -3.39
N ASP A 169 0.66 -2.23 -2.98
CA ASP A 169 1.16 -3.58 -3.29
C ASP A 169 0.27 -4.64 -2.62
N MET A 170 -0.17 -4.40 -1.38
CA MET A 170 -1.13 -5.26 -0.70
C MET A 170 -2.48 -5.30 -1.42
N LEU A 171 -3.00 -4.15 -1.88
CA LEU A 171 -4.24 -4.12 -2.66
C LEU A 171 -4.11 -4.93 -3.96
N VAL A 172 -3.00 -4.76 -4.69
CA VAL A 172 -2.75 -5.49 -5.94
C VAL A 172 -2.61 -6.99 -5.66
N ALA A 173 -1.85 -7.38 -4.64
CA ALA A 173 -1.73 -8.78 -4.21
C ALA A 173 -3.10 -9.39 -3.87
N MET A 174 -3.97 -8.64 -3.20
CA MET A 174 -5.33 -9.05 -2.86
C MET A 174 -6.24 -9.19 -4.09
N LEU A 175 -6.24 -8.20 -4.98
CA LEU A 175 -7.09 -8.20 -6.18
C LEU A 175 -6.68 -9.30 -7.16
N CYS A 176 -5.38 -9.52 -7.33
CA CYS A 176 -4.80 -10.46 -8.28
C CYS A 176 -4.49 -11.83 -7.67
N GLN A 177 -4.69 -12.02 -6.35
CA GLN A 177 -4.39 -13.26 -5.62
C GLN A 177 -2.94 -13.70 -5.81
N LEU A 178 -2.01 -12.76 -5.68
CA LEU A 178 -0.59 -13.04 -5.88
C LEU A 178 -0.02 -13.81 -4.69
N GLU A 179 0.76 -14.85 -4.97
CA GLU A 179 1.55 -15.57 -3.96
C GLU A 179 2.73 -14.73 -3.44
N LYS A 180 3.30 -13.91 -4.32
CA LYS A 180 4.39 -12.99 -4.00
C LYS A 180 3.98 -11.57 -4.41
N PRO A 181 4.05 -10.58 -3.50
CA PRO A 181 3.78 -9.20 -3.86
C PRO A 181 4.76 -8.73 -4.92
N VAL A 182 4.25 -7.87 -5.79
CA VAL A 182 5.03 -7.13 -6.76
C VAL A 182 4.95 -5.66 -6.39
N THR A 183 6.05 -4.94 -6.57
CA THR A 183 6.13 -3.49 -6.34
C THR A 183 6.64 -2.82 -7.60
N SER A 184 6.24 -1.56 -7.82
CA SER A 184 6.88 -0.74 -8.83
C SER A 184 8.26 -0.28 -8.36
N THR A 185 9.12 0.11 -9.31
CA THR A 185 10.43 0.71 -9.00
C THR A 185 10.29 2.00 -8.19
N GLN A 186 9.24 2.79 -8.44
CA GLN A 186 8.96 4.03 -7.70
C GLN A 186 8.61 3.76 -6.24
N LEU A 187 7.79 2.74 -5.95
CA LEU A 187 7.44 2.37 -4.58
C LEU A 187 8.63 1.70 -3.87
N ALA A 188 9.39 0.86 -4.57
CA ALA A 188 10.59 0.23 -4.03
C ALA A 188 11.67 1.27 -3.66
N ALA A 189 11.93 2.24 -4.55
CA ALA A 189 12.82 3.36 -4.26
C ALA A 189 12.43 4.11 -2.98
N SER A 190 11.12 4.26 -2.75
CA SER A 190 10.57 4.97 -1.59
C SER A 190 10.85 4.27 -0.23
N TRP A 191 11.37 3.04 -0.24
CA TRP A 191 11.77 2.30 0.96
C TRP A 191 13.24 2.46 1.35
N GLY A 192 14.03 3.19 0.56
CA GLY A 192 15.37 3.66 0.94
C GLY A 192 16.53 2.68 0.70
N TYR A 193 16.29 1.40 0.42
CA TYR A 193 17.33 0.40 0.11
C TYR A 193 17.13 -0.25 -1.28
N PHE A 194 16.62 0.53 -2.23
CA PHE A 194 16.45 0.08 -3.61
C PHE A 194 17.23 1.00 -4.54
N ASP A 195 18.06 0.40 -5.37
CA ASP A 195 18.80 1.08 -6.43
C ASP A 195 17.94 1.11 -7.70
N THR A 196 17.56 2.32 -8.10
CA THR A 196 16.76 2.57 -9.30
C THR A 196 17.53 2.42 -10.61
N VAL A 197 18.86 2.44 -10.58
CA VAL A 197 19.71 2.26 -11.77
C VAL A 197 19.80 0.77 -12.11
N SER A 198 20.19 -0.07 -11.15
CA SER A 198 20.21 -1.52 -11.35
C SER A 198 18.81 -2.17 -11.28
N GLY A 199 17.84 -1.50 -10.65
CA GLY A 199 16.49 -2.04 -10.46
C GLY A 199 16.43 -3.14 -9.41
N THR A 200 17.32 -3.12 -8.41
CA THR A 200 17.47 -4.17 -7.41
C THR A 200 17.49 -3.63 -5.99
N TRP A 201 17.11 -4.46 -5.02
CA TRP A 201 17.30 -4.17 -3.60
C TRP A 201 18.78 -4.24 -3.26
N ASN A 202 19.25 -3.36 -2.37
CA ASN A 202 20.58 -3.48 -1.80
C ASN A 202 20.68 -4.82 -1.06
N SER A 203 21.66 -5.64 -1.42
CA SER A 203 22.05 -6.84 -0.68
C SER A 203 23.23 -6.52 0.23
N ASP A 204 23.52 -7.39 1.19
CA ASP A 204 24.72 -7.30 2.01
C ASP A 204 25.95 -7.11 1.10
N GLN A 205 26.73 -6.05 1.38
CA GLN A 205 28.11 -5.92 0.91
C GLN A 205 29.04 -6.56 1.94
#